data_AF-A0A7J6U6E4-F1
#
_entry.id   AF-A0A7J6U6E4-F1
#
_cell.length_a   1.000
_cell.length_b   1.000
_cell.length_c   1.000
_cell.angle_alpha   90.00
_cell.angle_beta   90.00
_cell.angle_gamma   90.00
#
_symmetry.space_group_name_H-M   'P 1'
#
loop_
_entity.id
_entity.type
_entity.pdbx_description
1 polymer ?
#
loop_
_entity_poly.entity_id
_entity_poly.type
_entity_poly.pdbx_seq_one_letter_code
_entity_poly.pdbx_strand_id
1 'polypeptide(L)'
;MPVHVVFVRHAESANNKRGANDTRACDGGSEAADERTGAPSAKGREADPALTERGSRQAEVTARYLAGLSERGVWTVRKLMISPM
;
A
#
# COMPACT_ATOMS: atom_id res chain seq x y z
N MET A 1 8.75 30.64 -0.49
CA MET A 1 7.85 29.81 -1.34
C MET A 1 7.43 28.59 -0.54
N PRO A 2 6.12 28.30 -0.42
CA PRO A 2 5.66 27.09 0.26
C PRO A 2 6.06 25.84 -0.53
N VAL A 3 6.41 24.76 0.18
CA VAL A 3 6.66 23.44 -0.39
C VAL A 3 5.57 22.51 0.12
N HIS A 4 4.87 21.85 -0.80
CA HIS A 4 3.85 20.86 -0.48
C HIS A 4 4.45 19.45 -0.58
N VAL A 5 4.11 18.60 0.39
CA VAL A 5 4.50 17.19 0.41
C VAL A 5 3.26 16.37 0.18
N VAL A 6 3.27 15.51 -0.84
CA VAL A 6 2.18 14.60 -1.17
C VAL A 6 2.61 13.17 -0.89
N PHE A 7 1.82 12.47 -0.09
CA PHE A 7 2.04 11.05 0.21
C PHE A 7 1.15 10.20 -0.69
N VAL A 8 1.77 9.27 -1.41
CA VAL A 8 1.07 8.32 -2.27
C VAL A 8 1.39 6.92 -1.78
N ARG A 9 0.37 6.15 -1.41
CA ARG A 9 0.52 4.74 -1.06
C ARG A 9 0.77 3.92 -2.33
N HIS A 10 1.53 2.83 -2.23
CA HIS A 10 1.60 1.83 -3.29
C HIS A 10 0.19 1.32 -3.66
N ALA A 11 0.03 0.93 -4.91
CA ALA A 11 -1.24 0.42 -5.42
C ALA A 11 -1.52 -1.03 -4.95
N GLU A 12 -2.64 -1.61 -5.39
CA GLU A 12 -3.01 -2.98 -5.03
C GLU A 12 -1.92 -4.00 -5.38
N SER A 13 -1.42 -4.71 -4.37
CA SER A 13 -0.54 -5.88 -4.51
C SER A 13 -1.29 -7.19 -4.27
N ALA A 14 -0.66 -8.32 -4.59
CA ALA A 14 -1.20 -9.64 -4.30
C ALA A 14 -1.59 -9.84 -2.81
N ASN A 15 -0.88 -9.19 -1.89
CA ASN A 15 -1.19 -9.25 -0.45
C ASN A 15 -2.43 -8.44 -0.10
N ASN A 16 -2.68 -7.32 -0.77
CA ASN A 16 -3.91 -6.53 -0.56
C ASN A 16 -5.14 -7.29 -1.05
N LYS A 17 -5.04 -7.98 -2.19
CA LYS A 17 -6.14 -8.79 -2.73
C LYS A 17 -6.46 -9.98 -1.83
N ARG A 18 -5.44 -10.63 -1.26
CA ARG A 18 -5.63 -11.75 -0.31
C ARG A 18 -6.28 -11.30 0.99
N GLY A 19 -5.79 -10.22 1.61
CA GLY A 19 -6.38 -9.70 2.86
C GLY A 19 -7.81 -9.18 2.72
N ALA A 20 -8.21 -8.68 1.54
CA ALA A 20 -9.59 -8.25 1.28
C ALA A 20 -10.59 -9.42 1.18
N ASN A 21 -10.11 -10.63 0.84
CA ASN A 21 -10.92 -11.84 0.75
C ASN A 21 -10.88 -12.69 2.04
N ASP A 22 -10.07 -12.30 3.03
CA ASP A 22 -9.95 -13.00 4.31
C ASP A 22 -10.96 -12.41 5.29
N THR A 23 -12.25 -12.69 5.07
CA THR A 23 -13.36 -12.25 5.94
C THR A 23 -13.46 -13.04 7.26
N ARG A 24 -12.44 -13.81 7.64
CA ARG A 24 -12.45 -14.68 8.83
C ARG A 24 -12.12 -14.00 10.16
N ALA A 25 -11.85 -12.70 10.19
CA ALA A 25 -11.38 -12.02 11.41
C ALA A 25 -12.42 -11.13 12.13
N CYS A 26 -13.72 -11.28 11.84
CA CYS A 26 -14.76 -10.45 12.47
C CYS A 26 -16.02 -11.22 12.92
N ASP A 27 -15.92 -12.49 13.29
CA ASP A 27 -16.98 -13.15 14.08
C ASP A 27 -16.47 -13.43 15.49
N GLY A 28 -17.13 -12.78 16.45
CA GLY A 28 -16.72 -12.70 17.84
C GLY A 28 -16.73 -14.02 18.60
N GLY A 29 -15.79 -14.10 19.54
CA GLY A 29 -15.72 -15.14 20.56
C GLY A 29 -14.61 -14.76 21.53
N SER A 30 -14.96 -13.97 22.54
CA SER A 30 -14.13 -13.76 23.73
C SER A 30 -13.76 -15.12 24.32
N GLU A 31 -12.47 -15.43 24.44
CA GLU A 31 -11.88 -16.10 25.60
C GLU A 31 -10.34 -16.21 25.50
N ALA A 32 -9.69 -16.00 26.65
CA ALA A 32 -8.29 -16.24 26.98
C ALA A 32 -7.21 -15.33 26.34
N ALA A 33 -6.92 -14.24 27.06
CA ALA A 33 -5.53 -13.83 27.24
C ALA A 33 -4.85 -14.85 28.16
N ASP A 34 -3.94 -15.67 27.62
CA ASP A 34 -2.55 -15.86 28.08
C ASP A 34 -1.95 -17.08 27.36
N GLU A 35 -0.93 -16.87 26.52
CA GLU A 35 0.25 -17.74 26.47
C GLU A 35 1.34 -17.10 25.61
N ARG A 36 2.18 -16.36 26.33
CA ARG A 36 3.49 -15.88 25.93
C ARG A 36 4.44 -17.06 25.67
N THR A 37 4.43 -17.65 24.47
CA THR A 37 5.63 -18.11 23.74
C THR A 37 5.25 -18.81 22.43
N GLY A 38 5.59 -18.15 21.33
CA GLY A 38 5.53 -18.74 20.00
C GLY A 38 5.81 -17.62 19.03
N ALA A 39 7.10 -17.36 18.77
CA ALA A 39 7.53 -16.38 17.78
C ALA A 39 6.61 -16.44 16.55
N PRO A 40 6.06 -15.31 16.06
CA PRO A 40 5.30 -15.33 14.82
C PRO A 40 6.22 -15.98 13.80
N SER A 41 5.76 -17.11 13.26
CA SER A 41 6.57 -18.00 12.44
C SER A 41 7.44 -17.18 11.50
N ALA A 42 8.72 -17.54 11.42
CA ALA A 42 9.68 -17.03 10.45
C ALA A 42 9.31 -17.47 9.00
N LYS A 43 8.02 -17.42 8.64
CA LYS A 43 7.42 -17.64 7.32
C LYS A 43 6.69 -16.40 6.80
N GLY A 44 7.06 -15.21 7.28
CA GLY A 44 6.54 -13.91 6.83
C GLY A 44 7.55 -13.04 6.08
N ARG A 45 8.79 -13.52 5.90
CA ARG A 45 9.85 -12.86 5.14
C ARG A 45 10.06 -13.61 3.83
N GLU A 46 9.22 -13.36 2.83
CA GLU A 46 9.53 -13.64 1.42
C GLU A 46 8.32 -13.28 0.56
N ALA A 47 8.24 -12.02 0.18
CA ALA A 47 7.80 -11.56 -1.12
C ALA A 47 7.57 -10.06 -0.97
N ASP A 48 8.45 -9.26 -1.57
CA ASP A 48 8.02 -7.97 -2.08
C ASP A 48 7.02 -8.27 -3.22
N PRO A 49 5.70 -8.18 -2.96
CA PRO A 49 4.72 -8.68 -3.89
C PRO A 49 4.47 -7.60 -4.94
N ALA A 50 4.76 -7.95 -6.20
CA ALA A 50 4.44 -7.10 -7.33
C ALA A 50 2.96 -6.65 -7.32
N LEU A 51 2.71 -5.50 -7.95
CA LEU A 51 1.36 -5.00 -8.15
C LEU A 51 0.53 -6.01 -8.95
N THR A 52 -0.76 -6.10 -8.62
CA THR A 52 -1.72 -6.80 -9.49
C THR A 52 -1.92 -5.99 -10.77
N GLU A 53 -2.50 -6.60 -11.82
CA GLU A 53 -2.87 -5.85 -13.03
C GLU A 53 -3.76 -4.63 -12.71
N ARG A 54 -4.68 -4.79 -11.77
CA ARG A 54 -5.50 -3.68 -11.24
C ARG A 54 -4.65 -2.64 -10.54
N GLY A 55 -3.68 -3.06 -9.72
CA GLY A 55 -2.71 -2.18 -9.08
C GLY A 55 -1.88 -1.37 -10.09
N SER A 56 -1.42 -1.99 -11.17
CA SER A 56 -0.70 -1.30 -12.24
C SER A 56 -1.58 -0.23 -12.91
N ARG A 57 -2.85 -0.53 -13.20
CA ARG A 57 -3.81 0.45 -13.74
C ARG A 57 -4.08 1.59 -12.77
N GLN A 58 -4.16 1.32 -11.46
CA GLN A 58 -4.31 2.35 -10.43
C GLN A 58 -3.10 3.30 -10.44
N ALA A 59 -1.89 2.75 -10.45
CA ALA A 59 -0.65 3.53 -10.50
C ALA A 59 -0.58 4.41 -11.76
N GLU A 60 -0.97 3.87 -12.92
CA GLU A 60 -1.02 4.61 -14.19
C GLU A 60 -2.01 5.78 -14.14
N VAL A 61 -3.22 5.56 -13.61
CA VAL A 61 -4.23 6.62 -13.46
C VAL A 61 -3.75 7.70 -12.49
N THR A 62 -3.11 7.32 -11.38
CA THR A 62 -2.49 8.27 -10.45
C THR A 62 -1.39 9.08 -11.13
N ALA A 63 -0.52 8.45 -11.91
CA ALA A 63 0.53 9.15 -12.64
C ALA A 63 -0.06 10.19 -13.63
N ARG A 64 -1.09 9.81 -14.39
CA ARG A 64 -1.79 10.74 -15.30
C ARG A 64 -2.44 11.92 -14.57
N TYR A 65 -3.06 11.67 -13.42
CA TYR A 65 -3.64 12.74 -12.61
C TYR A 65 -2.58 13.74 -12.15
N LEU A 66 -1.46 13.26 -11.61
CA LEU A 66 -0.36 14.10 -11.13
C LEU A 66 0.31 14.88 -12.27
N ALA A 67 0.46 14.25 -13.44
CA ALA A 67 0.97 14.90 -14.66
C ALA A 67 0.03 16.02 -15.12
N GLY A 68 -1.28 15.77 -15.17
CA GLY A 68 -2.27 16.78 -15.56
C GLY A 68 -2.31 17.99 -14.60
N LEU A 69 -2.04 17.80 -13.31
CA LEU A 69 -1.86 18.92 -12.38
C LEU A 69 -0.60 19.73 -12.68
N SER A 70 0.48 19.07 -13.12
CA SER A 70 1.71 19.74 -13.51
C SER A 70 1.54 20.56 -14.80
N GLU A 71 0.87 20.00 -15.81
CA GLU A 71 0.59 20.68 -17.08
C GLU A 71 -0.29 21.93 -16.89
N ARG A 72 -1.21 21.89 -15.92
CA ARG A 72 -2.07 23.03 -15.56
C ARG A 72 -1.36 24.09 -14.70
N GLY A 73 -0.08 23.89 -14.37
CA GLY A 73 0.69 24.81 -13.53
C GLY A 73 0.23 24.84 -12.06
N VAL A 74 -0.56 23.87 -11.61
CA VAL A 74 -1.03 23.79 -10.22
C VAL A 74 0.13 23.52 -9.27
N TRP A 75 1.09 22.70 -9.71
CA TRP A 75 2.29 22.37 -8.96
C TRP A 75 3.42 21.86 -9.87
N THR A 76 4.62 21.71 -9.34
CA THR A 76 5.75 21.11 -10.04
C THR A 76 6.44 20.12 -9.12
N VAL A 77 6.67 18.89 -9.60
CA VAL A 77 7.40 17.87 -8.84
C VAL A 77 8.88 18.23 -8.80
N ARG A 78 9.39 18.60 -7.61
CA ARG A 78 10.80 18.93 -7.41
C ARG A 78 11.66 17.73 -7.02
N LYS A 79 11.08 16.80 -6.28
CA LYS A 79 11.75 15.60 -5.78
C LYS A 79 10.74 14.48 -5.63
N LEU A 80 11.11 13.29 -6.10
CA LEU A 80 10.37 12.05 -5.89
C LEU A 80 11.20 11.14 -4.99
N MET A 81 10.56 10.55 -3.99
CA MET A 81 11.16 9.55 -3.11
C MET A 81 10.25 8.32 -3.13
N ILE A 82 10.84 7.15 -3.28
CA ILE A 82 10.12 5.89 -3.44
C ILE A 82 10.61 4.93 -2.35
N SER A 83 9.69 4.14 -1.80
CA SER A 83 10.03 3.05 -0.89
C SER A 83 10.94 2.04 -1.61
N PRO A 84 11.95 1.43 -0.96
CA PRO A 84 12.78 0.38 -1.55
C PRO A 84 12.09 -0.99 -1.61
N MET A 85 10.80 -1.04 -1.23
CA MET A 85 9.93 -2.20 -1.35
C MET A 85 9.54 -2.31 -2.81
#